data_AF-A0A7S1KL42-F1
#
_entry.id   AF-A0A7S1KL42-F1
#
_cell.length_a   1.000
_cell.length_b   1.000
_cell.length_c   1.000
_cell.angle_alpha   90.00
_cell.angle_beta   90.00
_cell.angle_gamma   90.00
#
_symmetry.space_group_name_H-M   'P 1'
#
loop_
_entity.id
_entity.type
_entity.pdbx_description
1 polymer ?
#
loop_
_entity_poly.entity_id
_entity_poly.type
_entity_poly.pdbx_seq_one_letter_code
_entity_poly.pdbx_strand_id
1 'polypeptide(L)'
;NELDHPNILKVYELFEDKENFYCVTELSTGGEVFEKFLKHNFSEPMAASVLQQVLSAVAYCHEKHVCHRDMKLENVLFDSKDPKAPIKVIDFGCATRFRPHRPMREVVGTTYYMAPEVFCESYNELVDEWSCGVMLYMMLAGHPPYLGESEDATERLISSGKPIRFEPAALWRGKSS
;
A
#
# COMPACT_ATOMS: atom_id res chain seq x y z
N ASN A 1 5.90 -14.69 15.62
CA ASN A 1 4.95 -13.88 14.83
C ASN A 1 4.24 -12.89 15.71
N GLU A 2 4.60 -11.62 15.57
CA GLU A 2 3.91 -10.52 16.27
C GLU A 2 2.69 -10.01 15.50
N LEU A 3 2.60 -10.31 14.20
CA LEU A 3 1.44 -10.05 13.36
C LEU A 3 0.85 -11.39 12.89
N ASP A 4 -0.45 -11.58 13.15
CA ASP A 4 -1.22 -12.76 12.72
C ASP A 4 -2.61 -12.29 12.30
N HIS A 5 -2.79 -12.12 10.99
CA HIS A 5 -4.01 -11.59 10.38
C HIS A 5 -4.23 -12.27 9.02
N PRO A 6 -5.47 -12.61 8.64
CA PRO A 6 -5.75 -13.33 7.39
C PRO A 6 -5.21 -12.63 6.13
N ASN A 7 -5.14 -11.29 6.15
CA ASN A 7 -4.65 -10.47 5.05
C ASN A 7 -3.19 -9.99 5.18
N ILE A 8 -2.40 -10.58 6.08
CA ILE A 8 -0.96 -10.33 6.19
C ILE A 8 -0.23 -11.64 5.92
N LEU A 9 0.83 -11.60 5.12
CA LEU A 9 1.62 -12.78 4.81
C LEU A 9 2.27 -13.35 6.07
N LYS A 10 2.01 -14.62 6.34
CA LYS A 10 2.60 -15.33 7.47
C LYS A 10 4.05 -15.68 7.19
N VAL A 11 4.96 -15.19 8.05
CA VAL A 11 6.34 -15.68 8.14
C VAL A 11 6.35 -16.89 9.07
N TYR A 12 6.91 -18.02 8.64
CA TYR A 12 7.09 -19.19 9.48
C TYR A 12 8.41 -19.14 10.22
N GLU A 13 9.51 -18.95 9.48
CA GLU A 13 10.87 -19.06 10.01
C GLU A 13 11.80 -18.10 9.27
N LEU A 14 12.79 -17.57 10.01
CA LEU A 14 13.87 -16.75 9.47
C LEU A 14 15.18 -17.50 9.71
N PHE A 15 15.98 -17.65 8.66
CA PHE A 15 17.31 -18.25 8.73
C PHE A 15 18.34 -17.25 8.22
N GLU A 16 19.56 -17.37 8.72
CA GLU A 16 20.70 -16.57 8.30
C GLU A 16 21.89 -17.51 8.15
N ASP A 17 22.62 -17.38 7.04
CA ASP A 17 23.97 -17.90 6.91
C ASP A 17 24.98 -16.76 6.76
N LYS A 18 26.24 -17.06 6.44
CA LYS A 18 27.29 -16.03 6.39
C LYS A 18 27.08 -14.98 5.29
N GLU A 19 26.29 -15.29 4.27
CA GLU A 19 26.14 -14.47 3.07
C GLU A 19 24.68 -14.04 2.83
N ASN A 20 23.69 -14.76 3.38
CA ASN A 20 22.29 -14.60 3.01
C ASN A 20 21.32 -14.70 4.21
N PHE A 21 20.19 -14.00 4.06
CA PHE A 21 19.00 -14.18 4.89
C PHE A 21 17.94 -14.95 4.09
N TYR A 22 17.30 -15.93 4.73
CA TYR A 22 16.21 -16.71 4.15
C TYR A 22 14.94 -16.50 4.98
N CYS A 23 13.87 -16.11 4.31
CA CYS A 23 12.56 -15.94 4.92
C CYS A 23 11.60 -17.01 4.39
N VAL A 24 11.20 -17.94 5.26
CA VAL A 24 10.21 -18.97 4.93
C VAL A 24 8.84 -18.43 5.28
N THR A 25 7.97 -18.31 4.27
CA THR A 25 6.63 -17.73 4.41
C THR A 25 5.54 -18.70 3.95
N GLU A 26 4.28 -18.35 4.18
CA GLU A 26 3.18 -18.97 3.44
C GLU A 26 3.32 -18.69 1.93
N LEU A 27 2.83 -19.63 1.12
CA LEU A 27 2.93 -19.57 -0.33
C LEU A 27 1.67 -18.90 -0.90
N SER A 28 1.82 -17.72 -1.48
CA SER A 28 0.78 -17.08 -2.28
C SER A 28 1.10 -17.21 -3.78
N THR A 29 0.15 -17.70 -4.57
CA THR A 29 0.35 -18.06 -5.99
C THR A 29 -0.47 -17.22 -6.97
N GLY A 30 -1.25 -16.26 -6.45
CA GLY A 30 -2.13 -15.41 -7.26
C GLY A 30 -1.43 -14.22 -7.92
N GLY A 31 -0.18 -13.94 -7.54
CA GLY A 31 0.61 -12.82 -8.04
C GLY A 31 0.20 -11.47 -7.44
N GLU A 32 0.90 -10.41 -7.84
CA GLU A 32 0.70 -9.06 -7.34
C GLU A 32 -0.63 -8.46 -7.82
N VAL A 33 -1.24 -7.63 -6.98
CA VAL A 33 -2.39 -6.82 -7.37
C VAL A 33 -2.00 -5.88 -8.52
N PHE A 34 -0.80 -5.30 -8.47
CA PHE A 34 -0.28 -4.43 -9.53
C PHE A 34 -0.26 -5.12 -10.90
N GLU A 35 0.33 -6.31 -11.02
CA GLU A 35 0.36 -7.06 -12.28
C GLU A 35 -1.05 -7.37 -12.81
N LYS A 36 -1.98 -7.74 -11.92
CA LYS A 36 -3.35 -8.06 -12.32
C LYS A 36 -4.08 -6.83 -12.82
N PHE A 37 -3.87 -5.69 -12.17
CA PHE A 37 -4.40 -4.38 -12.57
C PHE A 37 -3.88 -3.96 -13.94
N LEU A 38 -2.57 -4.13 -14.22
CA LEU A 38 -2.01 -3.80 -15.53
C LEU A 38 -2.59 -4.66 -16.67
N LYS A 39 -2.88 -5.93 -16.40
CA LYS A 39 -3.45 -6.87 -17.38
C LYS A 39 -4.95 -6.66 -17.58
N HIS A 40 -5.66 -6.23 -16.53
CA HIS A 40 -7.11 -6.11 -16.50
C HIS A 40 -7.53 -4.88 -15.72
N ASN A 41 -8.26 -3.96 -16.36
CA ASN A 41 -8.88 -2.84 -15.65
C ASN A 41 -9.77 -3.36 -14.51
N PHE A 42 -9.57 -2.83 -13.29
CA PHE A 42 -10.39 -3.20 -12.16
C PHE A 42 -11.77 -2.54 -12.26
N SER A 43 -12.81 -3.31 -11.96
CA SER A 43 -14.13 -2.76 -11.68
C SER A 43 -14.15 -2.15 -10.27
N GLU A 44 -15.05 -1.21 -10.01
CA GLU A 44 -15.23 -0.64 -8.66
C GLU A 44 -15.47 -1.70 -7.58
N PRO A 45 -16.33 -2.73 -7.79
CA PRO A 45 -16.50 -3.79 -6.79
C PRO A 45 -15.20 -4.55 -6.51
N MET A 46 -14.36 -4.76 -7.53
CA MET A 46 -13.07 -5.42 -7.35
C MET A 46 -12.09 -4.54 -6.58
N ALA A 47 -11.98 -3.26 -6.94
CA ALA A 47 -11.14 -2.30 -6.24
C ALA A 47 -11.56 -2.13 -4.78
N ALA A 48 -12.87 -2.04 -4.51
CA ALA A 48 -13.42 -1.97 -3.16
C ALA A 48 -13.14 -3.23 -2.33
N SER A 49 -13.27 -4.42 -2.93
CA SER A 49 -12.97 -5.70 -2.27
C SER A 49 -11.48 -5.82 -1.88
N VAL A 50 -10.57 -5.39 -2.76
CA VAL A 50 -9.13 -5.35 -2.45
C VAL A 50 -8.86 -4.34 -1.35
N LEU A 51 -9.37 -3.11 -1.49
CA LEU A 51 -9.12 -2.04 -0.53
C LEU A 51 -9.66 -2.38 0.87
N GLN A 52 -10.84 -3.01 0.97
CA GLN A 52 -11.39 -3.43 2.25
C GLN A 52 -10.44 -4.36 3.02
N GLN A 53 -9.84 -5.32 2.32
CA GLN A 53 -8.90 -6.26 2.94
C GLN A 53 -7.57 -5.61 3.30
N VAL A 54 -7.08 -4.70 2.44
CA VAL A 54 -5.89 -3.89 2.72
C VAL A 54 -6.10 -3.04 3.98
N LEU A 55 -7.23 -2.34 4.08
CA LEU A 55 -7.58 -1.54 5.26
C LEU A 55 -7.74 -2.40 6.52
N SER A 56 -8.26 -3.63 6.39
CA SER A 56 -8.32 -4.58 7.52
C SER A 56 -6.91 -4.93 8.03
N ALA A 57 -5.96 -5.19 7.12
CA ALA A 57 -4.57 -5.46 7.48
C ALA A 57 -3.89 -4.23 8.11
N VAL A 58 -4.06 -3.05 7.52
CA VAL A 58 -3.50 -1.78 8.03
C VAL A 58 -4.04 -1.45 9.42
N ALA A 59 -5.36 -1.55 9.62
CA ALA A 59 -5.98 -1.33 10.92
C ALA A 59 -5.42 -2.28 12.00
N TYR A 60 -5.24 -3.55 11.66
CA TYR A 60 -4.60 -4.52 12.56
C TYR A 60 -3.14 -4.15 12.87
N CYS A 61 -2.35 -3.76 11.88
CA CYS A 61 -0.98 -3.29 12.09
C CYS A 61 -0.94 -2.09 13.06
N HIS A 62 -1.82 -1.11 12.84
CA HIS A 62 -1.90 0.10 13.67
C HIS A 62 -2.32 -0.22 15.11
N GLU A 63 -3.25 -1.15 15.31
CA GLU A 63 -3.61 -1.67 16.64
C GLU A 63 -2.41 -2.32 17.36
N LYS A 64 -1.50 -2.96 16.61
CA LYS A 64 -0.24 -3.52 17.11
C LYS A 64 0.91 -2.53 17.18
N HIS A 65 0.64 -1.24 16.97
CA HIS A 65 1.63 -0.16 16.91
C HIS A 65 2.71 -0.37 15.85
N VAL A 66 2.34 -0.94 14.71
CA VAL A 66 3.20 -1.11 13.52
C VAL A 66 2.65 -0.24 12.40
N CYS A 67 3.50 0.59 11.80
CA CYS A 67 3.19 1.33 10.58
C CYS A 67 4.01 0.74 9.43
N HIS A 68 3.37 0.46 8.29
CA HIS A 68 3.98 -0.23 7.17
C HIS A 68 4.91 0.68 6.35
N ARG A 69 4.49 1.93 6.09
CA ARG A 69 5.24 2.99 5.40
C ARG A 69 5.59 2.74 3.93
N ASP A 70 5.10 1.65 3.32
CA ASP A 70 5.28 1.36 1.88
C ASP A 70 4.10 0.58 1.32
N MET A 71 2.88 0.99 1.68
CA MET A 71 1.66 0.40 1.12
C MET A 71 1.55 0.79 -0.36
N LYS A 72 1.54 -0.22 -1.23
CA LYS A 72 1.45 -0.07 -2.69
C LYS A 72 0.86 -1.34 -3.30
N LEU A 73 0.44 -1.28 -4.57
CA LEU A 73 -0.21 -2.42 -5.24
C LEU A 73 0.74 -3.62 -5.44
N GLU A 74 2.05 -3.36 -5.50
CA GLU A 74 3.13 -4.33 -5.60
C GLU A 74 3.32 -5.11 -4.29
N ASN A 75 3.06 -4.46 -3.14
CA ASN A 75 3.17 -5.06 -1.81
C ASN A 75 1.88 -5.77 -1.37
N VAL A 76 1.01 -6.13 -2.32
CA VAL A 76 -0.20 -6.89 -2.07
C VAL A 76 -0.31 -8.04 -3.08
N LEU A 77 -0.38 -9.26 -2.58
CA LEU A 77 -0.55 -10.48 -3.39
C LEU A 77 -1.98 -11.00 -3.31
N PHE A 78 -2.47 -11.62 -4.38
CA PHE A 78 -3.57 -12.57 -4.27
C PHE A 78 -3.04 -13.91 -3.75
N ASP A 79 -3.73 -14.49 -2.77
CA ASP A 79 -3.30 -15.74 -2.14
C ASP A 79 -3.26 -16.91 -3.14
N SER A 80 -4.21 -16.93 -4.07
CA SER A 80 -4.24 -17.91 -5.17
C SER A 80 -4.82 -17.32 -6.45
N LYS A 81 -4.86 -18.13 -7.51
CA LYS A 81 -5.47 -17.76 -8.80
C LYS A 81 -7.00 -17.75 -8.79
N ASP A 82 -7.63 -18.17 -7.68
CA ASP A 82 -9.08 -18.10 -7.54
C ASP A 82 -9.54 -16.62 -7.63
N PRO A 83 -10.57 -16.30 -8.45
CA PRO A 83 -11.13 -14.95 -8.53
C PRO A 83 -11.61 -14.38 -7.18
N LYS A 84 -11.92 -15.23 -6.20
CA LYS A 84 -12.34 -14.89 -4.84
C LYS A 84 -11.22 -15.07 -3.80
N ALA A 85 -9.99 -15.33 -4.23
CA ALA A 85 -8.86 -15.47 -3.32
C ALA A 85 -8.70 -14.22 -2.44
N PRO A 86 -8.42 -14.37 -1.13
CA PRO A 86 -8.08 -13.24 -0.30
C PRO A 86 -6.76 -12.60 -0.75
N ILE A 87 -6.52 -11.37 -0.31
CA ILE A 87 -5.22 -10.72 -0.50
C ILE A 87 -4.31 -10.94 0.71
N LYS A 88 -3.00 -10.81 0.49
CA LYS A 88 -1.94 -10.83 1.50
C LYS A 88 -1.07 -9.59 1.32
N VAL A 89 -0.99 -8.75 2.35
CA VAL A 89 0.00 -7.67 2.44
C VAL A 89 1.36 -8.30 2.73
N ILE A 90 2.36 -7.88 1.96
CA ILE A 90 3.74 -8.37 2.02
C ILE A 90 4.72 -7.22 2.26
N ASP A 91 6.00 -7.55 2.41
CA ASP A 91 7.13 -6.62 2.47
C ASP A 91 7.05 -5.54 3.58
N PHE A 92 7.37 -5.97 4.79
CA PHE A 92 7.50 -5.10 5.96
C PHE A 92 8.91 -4.50 6.08
N GLY A 93 9.71 -4.44 5.00
CA GLY A 93 11.08 -3.94 5.03
C GLY A 93 11.19 -2.46 5.43
N CYS A 94 10.17 -1.66 5.11
CA CYS A 94 10.05 -0.27 5.58
C CYS A 94 9.26 -0.12 6.88
N ALA A 95 8.67 -1.19 7.42
CA ALA A 95 7.78 -1.07 8.56
C ALA A 95 8.53 -0.69 9.85
N THR A 96 7.86 0.01 10.76
CA THR A 96 8.43 0.34 12.07
C THR A 96 7.40 0.32 13.16
N ARG A 97 7.87 0.18 14.41
CA ARG A 97 7.03 0.37 15.58
C ARG A 97 6.91 1.85 15.88
N PHE A 98 5.70 2.35 15.93
CA PHE A 98 5.44 3.74 16.33
C PHE A 98 5.02 3.80 17.80
N ARG A 99 5.01 5.01 18.36
CA ARG A 99 4.44 5.28 19.67
C ARG A 99 3.43 6.42 19.52
N PRO A 100 2.24 6.32 20.11
CA PRO A 100 1.29 7.43 20.12
C PRO A 100 1.97 8.73 20.55
N HIS A 101 1.66 9.82 19.86
CA HIS A 101 2.20 11.17 20.12
C HIS A 101 3.72 11.35 19.89
N ARG A 102 4.42 10.36 19.33
CA ARG A 102 5.82 10.51 18.91
C ARG A 102 5.90 10.40 17.38
N PRO A 103 6.33 11.46 16.67
CA PRO A 103 6.40 11.41 15.22
C PRO A 103 7.52 10.48 14.75
N MET A 104 7.25 9.78 13.66
CA MET A 104 8.25 9.13 12.83
C MET A 104 8.94 10.18 11.95
N ARG A 105 10.22 9.95 11.64
CA ARG A 105 11.09 10.96 10.99
C ARG A 105 11.81 10.48 9.73
N GLU A 106 11.88 9.18 9.49
CA GLU A 106 12.58 8.65 8.31
C GLU A 106 11.73 8.86 7.05
N VAL A 107 12.32 9.35 5.97
CA VAL A 107 11.68 9.41 4.66
C VAL A 107 11.90 8.06 3.96
N VAL A 108 10.88 7.20 3.98
CA VAL A 108 10.92 5.85 3.39
C VAL A 108 9.61 5.53 2.68
N GLY A 109 9.68 4.59 1.73
CA GLY A 109 8.55 4.14 0.91
C GLY A 109 8.72 4.49 -0.57
N THR A 110 7.66 4.32 -1.34
CA THR A 110 7.62 4.59 -2.78
C THR A 110 6.97 5.95 -3.05
N THR A 111 7.70 6.90 -3.64
CA THR A 111 7.32 8.34 -3.75
C THR A 111 5.88 8.59 -4.19
N TYR A 112 5.36 7.86 -5.18
CA TYR A 112 4.00 8.06 -5.70
C TYR A 112 2.89 7.76 -4.68
N TYR A 113 3.19 6.99 -3.64
CA TYR A 113 2.26 6.56 -2.59
C TYR A 113 2.47 7.30 -1.26
N MET A 114 3.52 8.12 -1.13
CA MET A 114 3.85 8.80 0.12
C MET A 114 2.89 9.96 0.42
N ALA A 115 2.57 10.11 1.71
CA ALA A 115 1.86 11.27 2.21
C ALA A 115 2.78 12.50 2.28
N PRO A 116 2.26 13.73 2.09
CA PRO A 116 3.07 14.95 2.10
C PRO A 116 3.85 15.16 3.41
N GLU A 117 3.29 14.75 4.55
CA GLU A 117 3.92 14.85 5.86
C GLU A 117 5.15 13.94 6.03
N VAL A 118 5.33 12.92 5.18
CA VAL A 118 6.53 12.07 5.19
C VAL A 118 7.76 12.90 4.85
N PHE A 119 7.67 13.78 3.84
CA PHE A 119 8.75 14.68 3.42
C PHE A 119 9.07 15.77 4.46
N CYS A 120 8.18 15.98 5.42
CA CYS A 120 8.39 16.88 6.55
C CYS A 120 9.05 16.18 7.76
N GLU A 121 9.38 14.90 7.66
CA GLU A 121 10.00 14.09 8.72
C GLU A 121 9.23 14.17 10.05
N SER A 122 7.90 14.30 9.97
CA SER A 122 7.04 14.44 11.14
C SER A 122 5.65 13.92 10.85
N TYR A 123 5.51 12.60 10.90
CA TYR A 123 4.29 11.90 10.55
C TYR A 123 3.95 10.80 11.56
N ASN A 124 2.71 10.31 11.50
CA ASN A 124 2.21 9.19 12.28
C ASN A 124 1.74 8.06 11.35
N GLU A 125 1.07 7.05 11.90
CA GLU A 125 0.61 5.86 11.18
C GLU A 125 -0.39 6.15 10.05
N LEU A 126 -1.04 7.31 10.04
CA LEU A 126 -2.04 7.70 9.03
C LEU A 126 -1.46 7.81 7.61
N VAL A 127 -0.13 7.83 7.46
CA VAL A 127 0.53 7.75 6.16
C VAL A 127 0.15 6.48 5.39
N ASP A 128 -0.13 5.37 6.09
CA ASP A 128 -0.61 4.14 5.44
C ASP A 128 -2.03 4.33 4.87
N GLU A 129 -2.89 5.13 5.51
CA GLU A 129 -4.24 5.45 5.01
C GLU A 129 -4.16 6.33 3.75
N TRP A 130 -3.24 7.30 3.72
CA TRP A 130 -2.96 8.08 2.51
C TRP A 130 -2.55 7.17 1.36
N SER A 131 -1.59 6.27 1.59
CA SER A 131 -1.15 5.30 0.58
C SER A 131 -2.28 4.39 0.10
N CYS A 132 -3.17 3.94 0.99
CA CYS A 132 -4.38 3.21 0.62
C CYS A 132 -5.31 4.03 -0.30
N GLY A 133 -5.45 5.33 -0.04
CA GLY A 133 -6.17 6.26 -0.90
C GLY A 133 -5.55 6.37 -2.29
N VAL A 134 -4.23 6.45 -2.38
CA VAL A 134 -3.49 6.42 -3.66
C VAL A 134 -3.72 5.11 -4.40
N MET A 135 -3.66 3.96 -3.71
CA MET A 135 -3.93 2.65 -4.29
C MET A 135 -5.35 2.59 -4.89
N LEU A 136 -6.36 3.07 -4.16
CA LEU A 136 -7.74 3.14 -4.67
C LEU A 136 -7.82 4.02 -5.91
N TYR A 137 -7.22 5.21 -5.86
CA TYR A 137 -7.19 6.12 -7.00
C TYR A 137 -6.58 5.43 -8.22
N MET A 138 -5.42 4.80 -8.08
CA MET A 138 -4.74 4.10 -9.18
C MET A 138 -5.59 2.97 -9.77
N MET A 139 -6.20 2.13 -8.92
CA MET A 139 -7.08 1.04 -9.38
C MET A 139 -8.27 1.54 -10.20
N LEU A 140 -8.78 2.74 -9.89
CA LEU A 140 -9.95 3.32 -10.58
C LEU A 140 -9.56 4.18 -11.80
N ALA A 141 -8.46 4.92 -11.72
CA ALA A 141 -8.03 5.91 -12.71
C ALA A 141 -7.08 5.34 -13.75
N GLY A 142 -6.35 4.27 -13.43
CA GLY A 142 -5.32 3.71 -14.30
C GLY A 142 -3.94 4.37 -14.13
N HIS A 143 -3.82 5.42 -13.30
CA HIS A 143 -2.60 6.19 -13.14
C HIS A 143 -2.49 6.79 -11.71
N PRO A 144 -1.28 7.18 -11.25
CA PRO A 144 -1.11 7.91 -9.99
C PRO A 144 -1.86 9.25 -9.96
N PRO A 145 -2.32 9.71 -8.78
CA PRO A 145 -2.94 11.02 -8.61
C PRO A 145 -1.93 12.17 -8.78
N TYR A 146 -0.66 11.93 -8.45
CA TYR A 146 0.45 12.87 -8.63
C TYR A 146 1.56 12.20 -9.44
N LEU A 147 1.92 12.81 -10.57
CA LEU A 147 3.00 12.32 -11.44
C LEU A 147 3.75 13.51 -12.03
N GLY A 148 5.02 13.64 -11.65
CA GLY A 148 5.96 14.58 -12.24
C GLY A 148 6.90 13.91 -13.25
N GLU A 149 7.71 14.71 -13.94
CA GLU A 149 8.73 14.23 -14.88
C GLU A 149 9.93 13.56 -14.19
N SER A 150 10.04 13.74 -12.87
CA SER A 150 11.03 13.11 -11.99
C SER A 150 10.42 12.82 -10.62
N GLU A 151 11.15 12.09 -9.76
CA GLU A 151 10.76 11.88 -8.36
C GLU A 151 10.66 13.22 -7.62
N ASP A 152 11.66 14.10 -7.73
CA ASP A 152 11.62 15.46 -7.16
C ASP A 152 10.40 16.27 -7.62
N ALA A 153 10.05 16.16 -8.91
CA ALA A 153 8.87 16.84 -9.45
C ALA A 153 7.57 16.26 -8.87
N THR A 154 7.52 14.94 -8.66
CA THR A 154 6.39 14.25 -8.03
C THR A 154 6.25 14.64 -6.57
N GLU A 155 7.34 14.64 -5.80
CA GLU A 155 7.38 15.11 -4.42
C GLU A 155 6.85 16.55 -4.31
N ARG A 156 7.31 17.46 -5.19
CA ARG A 156 6.81 18.84 -5.21
C ARG A 156 5.32 18.92 -5.49
N LEU A 157 4.77 18.04 -6.33
CA LEU A 157 3.33 17.98 -6.57
C LEU A 157 2.57 17.50 -5.33
N ILE A 158 3.02 16.44 -4.67
CA ILE A 158 2.43 15.91 -3.44
C ILE A 158 2.47 16.98 -2.34
N SER A 159 3.64 17.58 -2.12
CA SER A 159 3.87 18.60 -1.09
C SER A 159 3.18 19.93 -1.37
N SER A 160 2.77 20.21 -2.61
CA SER A 160 2.06 21.44 -2.96
C SER A 160 0.65 21.52 -2.36
N GLY A 161 0.11 20.42 -1.83
CA GLY A 161 -1.26 20.35 -1.30
C GLY A 161 -2.33 20.58 -2.37
N LYS A 162 -1.96 20.52 -3.66
CA LYS A 162 -2.93 20.63 -4.74
C LYS A 162 -3.95 19.47 -4.62
N PRO A 163 -5.25 19.77 -4.68
CA PRO A 163 -6.27 18.73 -4.57
C PRO A 163 -6.12 17.73 -5.73
N ILE A 164 -6.34 16.45 -5.42
CA ILE A 164 -6.41 15.38 -6.41
C ILE A 164 -7.48 15.74 -7.44
N ARG A 165 -7.11 15.67 -8.72
CA ARG A 165 -8.03 15.94 -9.82
C ARG A 165 -8.65 14.64 -10.31
N PHE A 166 -9.96 14.56 -10.20
CA PHE A 166 -10.75 13.45 -10.74
C PHE A 166 -11.09 13.72 -12.21
N GLU A 167 -10.06 13.69 -13.07
CA GLU A 167 -10.19 13.90 -14.51
C GLU A 167 -9.74 12.68 -15.32
N PRO A 168 -10.27 12.50 -16.55
CA PRO A 168 -11.39 13.23 -17.13
C PRO A 168 -12.72 12.89 -16.42
N ALA A 169 -13.64 13.84 -16.30
CA ALA A 169 -14.92 13.65 -15.59
C ALA A 169 -15.74 12.44 -16.12
N ALA A 170 -15.53 12.06 -17.38
CA ALA A 170 -16.14 10.86 -17.97
C ALA A 170 -15.73 9.56 -17.25
N LEU A 171 -14.50 9.49 -16.73
CA LEU A 171 -13.98 8.32 -16.01
C LEU A 171 -14.56 8.19 -14.60
N TRP A 172 -14.98 9.32 -14.00
CA TRP A 172 -15.50 9.37 -12.63
C TRP A 172 -17.03 9.44 -12.55
N ARG A 173 -17.70 9.63 -13.69
CA ARG A 173 -19.16 9.56 -13.78
C ARG A 173 -19.64 8.16 -13.42
N GLY A 174 -20.47 8.05 -12.37
CA GLY A 174 -21.02 6.79 -11.90
C GLY A 174 -20.19 6.06 -10.84
N LYS A 175 -18.99 6.56 -10.50
CA LYS A 175 -18.12 5.99 -9.45
C LYS A 175 -18.40 6.53 -8.03
N SER A 176 -19.38 7.42 -7.91
CA SER A 176 -19.85 8.01 -6.66
C SER A 176 -21.37 7.92 -6.63
N SER A 177 -21.86 6.84 -6.03
CA SER A 177 -23.27 6.64 -5.68
C SER A 177 -23.36 5.76 -4.44
#